data_AF-A0A2V5UUA6-F1
#
_entry.id   AF-A0A2V5UUA6-F1
#
_cell.length_a   1.000
_cell.length_b   1.000
_cell.length_c   1.000
_cell.angle_alpha   90.00
_cell.angle_beta   90.00
_cell.angle_gamma   90.00
#
_symmetry.space_group_name_H-M   'P 1'
#
loop_
_entity.id
_entity.type
_entity.pdbx_description
1 polymer ?
#
loop_
_entity_poly.entity_id
_entity_poly.type
_entity_poly.pdbx_seq_one_letter_code
_entity_poly.pdbx_strand_id
1 'polypeptide(L)' 'MAGADSTTAAEPHVAWRKPAGQVSLAEVHRSIVVPVTASFWRKLLAFSGPGFLVAVGYMDPGNWATD' A
#
# COMPACT_ATOMS: atom_id res chain seq x y z
N MET A 1 39.73 16.42 32.78
CA MET A 1 39.32 15.15 32.16
C MET A 1 37.90 15.35 31.66
N ALA A 2 37.71 15.64 30.37
CA ALA A 2 36.42 15.95 29.77
C ALA A 2 35.67 14.65 29.45
N GLY A 3 34.52 14.42 30.10
CA GLY A 3 33.54 13.43 29.67
C GLY A 3 32.46 14.15 28.86
N ALA A 4 32.43 13.92 27.55
CA ALA A 4 31.43 14.50 26.67
C ALA A 4 30.12 13.69 26.80
N ASP A 5 29.08 14.32 27.35
CA ASP A 5 27.72 13.80 27.30
C ASP A 5 27.23 13.81 25.85
N SER A 6 27.07 12.62 25.27
CA SER A 6 26.50 12.43 23.94
C SER A 6 24.98 12.67 24.02
N THR A 7 24.60 13.93 23.90
CA THR A 7 23.21 14.32 23.64
C THR A 7 22.83 13.77 22.27
N THR A 8 22.14 12.63 22.26
CA THR A 8 21.41 12.12 21.10
C THR A 8 20.35 13.15 20.75
N ALA A 9 20.60 13.95 19.70
CA ALA A 9 19.62 14.86 19.16
C ALA A 9 18.41 14.05 18.67
N ALA A 10 17.26 14.24 19.33
CA ALA A 10 16.00 13.65 18.89
C ALA A 10 15.62 14.26 17.53
N GLU A 11 15.71 13.46 16.47
CA GLU A 11 15.27 13.89 15.14
C GLU A 11 13.77 14.23 15.15
N PRO A 12 13.34 15.24 14.39
CA PRO A 12 11.93 15.63 14.33
C PRO A 12 11.12 14.51 13.66
N HIS A 13 10.55 13.62 14.48
CA HIS A 13 9.65 12.59 14.01
C HIS A 13 8.29 13.24 13.70
N VAL A 14 8.03 13.46 12.42
CA VAL A 14 6.77 14.02 11.94
C VAL A 14 5.64 13.04 12.27
N ALA A 15 4.77 13.39 13.24
CA ALA A 15 3.79 12.48 13.85
C ALA A 15 2.82 11.79 12.87
N TRP A 16 2.59 12.38 11.69
CA TRP A 16 1.72 11.82 10.65
C TRP A 16 2.44 10.93 9.62
N ARG A 17 3.78 10.88 9.63
CA ARG A 17 4.56 10.00 8.75
C ARG A 17 4.87 8.70 9.48
N LYS A 18 4.39 7.59 8.92
CA LYS A 18 4.87 6.25 9.28
C LYS A 18 6.33 6.13 8.81
N PRO A 19 7.24 5.57 9.62
CA PRO A 19 8.61 5.34 9.20
C PRO A 19 8.63 4.49 7.92
N ALA A 20 9.48 4.88 6.95
CA ALA A 20 9.66 4.14 5.71
C ALA A 20 10.29 2.77 6.04
N GLY A 21 9.48 1.72 6.10
CA GLY A 21 9.96 0.39 6.46
C GLY A 21 8.86 -0.67 6.58
N GLN A 22 7.62 -0.25 6.85
CA GLN A 22 6.48 -1.17 6.85
C GLN A 22 5.73 -1.12 5.54
N VAL A 23 5.64 -2.28 4.90
CA VAL A 23 4.90 -2.45 3.65
C VAL A 23 3.42 -2.67 3.97
N SER A 24 2.53 -1.97 3.26
CA SER A 24 1.08 -2.16 3.42
C SER A 24 0.66 -3.59 3.03
N LEU A 25 -0.21 -4.20 3.83
CA LEU A 25 -0.72 -5.58 3.66
C LEU A 25 0.41 -6.59 3.46
N ALA A 26 1.28 -6.73 4.46
CA ALA A 26 2.50 -7.55 4.40
C ALA A 26 2.22 -9.02 4.00
N GLU A 27 1.05 -9.54 4.37
CA GLU A 27 0.58 -10.90 4.10
C GLU A 27 0.29 -11.16 2.61
N VAL A 28 -0.05 -10.12 1.85
CA VAL A 28 -0.41 -10.23 0.42
C VAL A 28 0.46 -9.38 -0.49
N HIS A 29 1.45 -8.68 0.05
CA HIS A 29 2.35 -7.83 -0.72
C HIS A 29 3.14 -8.64 -1.75
N ARG A 30 3.03 -8.26 -3.03
CA ARG A 30 3.69 -8.95 -4.17
C ARG A 30 3.31 -10.44 -4.29
N SER A 31 2.13 -10.83 -3.83
CA SER A 31 1.62 -12.20 -3.95
C SER A 31 1.32 -12.63 -5.40
N ILE A 32 0.98 -11.68 -6.27
CA ILE A 32 0.63 -11.95 -7.67
C ILE A 32 1.87 -11.74 -8.56
N VAL A 33 2.40 -12.83 -9.11
CA VAL A 33 3.50 -12.80 -10.09
C VAL A 33 2.92 -12.54 -11.48
N VAL A 34 3.28 -11.41 -12.09
CA VAL A 34 2.89 -11.08 -13.46
C VAL A 34 4.01 -11.49 -14.43
N PRO A 35 3.78 -12.42 -15.36
CA PRO A 35 4.80 -12.87 -16.31
C PRO A 35 5.21 -11.76 -17.28
N VAL A 36 6.52 -11.47 -17.35
CA VAL A 36 7.11 -10.36 -18.12
C VAL A 36 6.98 -10.56 -19.64
N THR A 37 6.93 -11.81 -20.11
CA THR A 37 6.84 -12.19 -21.52
C THR A 37 5.42 -12.32 -22.05
N ALA A 38 4.39 -12.15 -21.20
CA ALA A 38 3.00 -12.29 -21.62
C ALA A 38 2.49 -11.06 -22.40
N SER A 39 1.53 -11.30 -23.29
CA SER A 39 0.79 -10.26 -24.02
C SER A 39 0.05 -9.31 -23.06
N PHE A 40 -0.14 -8.06 -23.49
CA PHE A 40 -0.74 -6.96 -22.71
C PHE A 40 -2.04 -7.38 -21.99
N TRP A 41 -2.97 -7.99 -22.71
CA TRP A 41 -4.27 -8.42 -22.16
C TRP A 41 -4.15 -9.50 -21.08
N ARG A 42 -3.17 -10.40 -21.23
CA ARG A 42 -2.92 -11.46 -20.26
C ARG A 42 -2.24 -10.94 -18.99
N LYS A 43 -1.45 -9.87 -19.10
CA LYS A 43 -0.96 -9.13 -17.94
C LYS A 43 -2.10 -8.39 -17.26
N LEU A 44 -2.93 -7.66 -18.01
CA LEU A 44 -4.07 -6.90 -17.48
C LEU A 44 -5.00 -7.76 -16.62
N LEU A 45 -5.36 -8.96 -17.12
CA LEU A 45 -6.19 -9.90 -16.37
C LEU A 45 -5.50 -10.47 -15.11
N ALA A 46 -4.18 -10.61 -15.11
CA ALA A 46 -3.45 -11.15 -13.97
C ALA A 46 -3.50 -10.22 -12.75
N PHE A 47 -3.61 -8.89 -12.95
CA PHE A 47 -3.64 -7.90 -11.87
C PHE A 47 -4.96 -7.12 -11.76
N SER A 48 -6.01 -7.50 -12.48
CA SER A 48 -7.31 -6.81 -12.42
C SER A 48 -8.08 -7.03 -11.11
N GLY A 49 -7.73 -8.07 -10.34
CA GLY A 49 -8.43 -8.47 -9.11
C GLY A 49 -8.60 -7.36 -8.08
N PRO A 50 -7.53 -6.68 -7.63
CA PRO A 50 -7.64 -5.60 -6.64
C PRO A 50 -8.52 -4.43 -7.10
N GLY A 51 -8.47 -4.05 -8.37
CA GLY A 51 -9.31 -2.97 -8.92
C GLY A 51 -10.80 -3.35 -8.94
N PHE A 52 -11.10 -4.61 -9.27
CA PHE A 52 -12.47 -5.12 -9.25
C PHE A 52 -13.06 -5.15 -7.83
N LEU A 53 -12.27 -5.53 -6.81
CA LEU A 53 -12.69 -5.51 -5.41
C LEU A 53 -13.09 -4.10 -4.94
N VAL A 54 -12.38 -3.06 -5.40
CA VAL A 54 -12.74 -1.66 -5.11
C VAL A 54 -14.01 -1.25 -5.85
N ALA A 55 -14.15 -1.62 -7.12
CA ALA A 55 -15.30 -1.25 -7.95
C ALA A 55 -16.63 -1.83 -7.42
N VAL A 56 -16.62 -3.06 -6.89
CA VAL A 56 -17.82 -3.66 -6.28
C VAL A 56 -18.31 -2.87 -5.07
N GLY A 57 -17.40 -2.31 -4.26
CA GLY A 57 -17.77 -1.44 -3.13
C GLY A 57 -18.46 -0.14 -3.55
N TYR A 58 -18.25 0.32 -4.79
CA TYR A 58 -18.97 1.46 -5.35
C TYR A 58 -20.38 1.10 -5.86
N MET A 59 -20.65 -0.17 -6.09
CA MET A 59 -21.97 -0.69 -6.46
C MET A 59 -22.80 -1.06 -5.22
N ASP A 60 -22.39 -0.61 -4.03
CA ASP A 60 -23.08 -0.90 -2.79
C ASP A 60 -24.55 -0.40 -2.86
N PRO A 61 -25.52 -1.26 -2.53
CA PRO A 61 -26.93 -0.90 -2.44
C PRO A 61 -27.23 0.06 -1.27
N GLY A 62 -26.28 0.80 -0.72
CA GLY A 62 -26.56 1.95 0.14
C GLY A 62 -26.83 3.22 -0.68
N ASN A 63 -26.23 3.33 -1.87
CA ASN A 63 -26.19 4.57 -2.65
C ASN A 63 -27.23 4.63 -3.79
N TRP A 64 -27.80 3.48 -4.14
CA TRP A 64 -28.82 3.27 -5.18
C TRP A 64 -30.20 3.89 -4.88
N ALA A 65 -30.46 4.33 -3.65
CA ALA A 65 -31.78 4.74 -3.20
C ALA A 65 -32.02 6.25 -3.39
N THR A 66 -30.97 6.96 -3.81
CA THR A 66 -30.93 8.42 -3.88
C THR A 66 -30.64 8.95 -5.29
N ASP A 67 -30.57 8.07 -6.29
CA ASP A 67 -30.62 8.46 -7.71
C ASP A 67 -32.06 8.49 -8.21
#